data_AF-A0A538A7S9-F1
#
_entry.id   AF-A0A538A7S9-F1
#
_cell.length_a   1.000
_cell.length_b   1.000
_cell.length_c   1.000
_cell.angle_alpha   90.00
_cell.angle_beta   90.00
_cell.angle_gamma   90.00
#
_symmetry.space_group_name_H-M   'P 1'
#
loop_
_entity.id
_entity.type
_entity.pdbx_description
1 polymer ?
#
loop_
_entity_poly.entity_id
_entity_poly.type
_entity_poly.pdbx_seq_one_letter_code
_entity_poly.pdbx_strand_id
1 'polypeptide(L)'
;MGRLWSQLNPTLRGFLIIALIALVVIVLNLYVTLAALYAIAGIAFFLAIAFFVYMLWRDRREEIAVWPGHTRLAFYGGALVLLVALGAYFVTRPTGLNALVFLLIVGVSGFAMFRAWRSQHTYGY
;
A
#
# COMPACT_ATOMS: atom_id res chain seq x y z
N MET A 1 -21.10 34.63 -30.12
CA MET A 1 -21.28 33.79 -28.91
C MET A 1 -21.04 34.49 -27.57
N GLY A 2 -20.34 35.64 -27.47
CA GLY A 2 -20.00 36.25 -26.17
C GLY A 2 -21.14 36.90 -25.37
N ARG A 3 -22.23 37.35 -26.02
CA ARG A 3 -23.34 38.05 -25.36
C ARG A 3 -24.25 37.16 -24.51
N LEU A 4 -24.39 35.87 -24.85
CA LEU A 4 -25.16 34.93 -24.05
C LEU A 4 -24.40 34.57 -22.76
N TRP A 5 -23.09 34.34 -22.84
CA TRP A 5 -22.24 34.03 -21.69
C TRP A 5 -22.14 35.16 -20.66
N SER A 6 -22.23 36.43 -21.08
CA SER A 6 -22.22 37.58 -20.18
C SER A 6 -23.59 37.90 -19.56
N GLN A 7 -24.68 37.32 -20.07
CA GLN A 7 -26.06 37.53 -19.57
C GLN A 7 -26.57 36.36 -18.71
N LEU A 8 -25.81 35.27 -18.59
CA LEU A 8 -26.17 34.15 -17.73
C LEU A 8 -25.89 34.47 -16.26
N ASN A 9 -26.89 34.21 -15.41
CA ASN A 9 -26.74 34.31 -13.95
C ASN A 9 -25.50 33.52 -13.48
N PRO A 10 -24.72 34.05 -12.52
CA PRO A 10 -23.50 33.42 -12.02
C PRO A 10 -23.70 31.95 -11.61
N THR A 11 -24.87 31.62 -11.09
CA THR A 11 -25.29 30.27 -10.69
C THR A 11 -25.48 29.32 -11.87
N LEU A 12 -26.09 29.76 -12.97
CA LEU A 12 -26.30 28.94 -14.16
C LEU A 12 -24.98 28.63 -14.88
N ARG A 13 -24.08 29.61 -14.89
CA ARG A 13 -22.73 29.45 -15.42
C ARG A 13 -21.91 28.44 -14.60
N GLY A 14 -22.02 28.48 -13.27
CA GLY A 14 -21.44 27.46 -12.39
C GLY A 14 -21.99 26.07 -12.67
N PHE A 15 -23.31 25.93 -12.81
CA PHE A 15 -23.97 24.67 -13.14
C PHE A 15 -23.53 24.10 -14.49
N LEU A 16 -23.38 24.94 -15.52
CA LEU A 16 -22.90 24.50 -16.84
C LEU A 16 -21.47 23.97 -16.80
N ILE A 17 -20.59 24.60 -15.99
CA ILE A 17 -19.21 24.11 -15.79
C ILE A 17 -19.22 22.73 -15.10
N ILE A 18 -20.04 22.56 -14.06
CA ILE A 18 -20.16 21.28 -13.35
C ILE A 18 -20.74 20.21 -14.27
N ALA A 19 -21.78 20.53 -15.05
CA ALA A 19 -22.39 19.62 -16.01
C ALA A 19 -21.41 19.18 -17.10
N LEU A 20 -20.57 20.10 -17.59
CA LEU A 20 -19.51 19.79 -18.54
C LEU A 20 -18.48 18.83 -17.93
N ILE A 21 -18.00 19.09 -16.71
CA ILE A 21 -17.06 18.22 -16.00
C ILE A 21 -17.68 16.83 -15.78
N ALA A 22 -18.93 16.76 -15.34
CA ALA A 22 -19.66 15.52 -15.15
C ALA A 22 -19.78 14.73 -16.46
N LEU A 23 -20.13 15.40 -17.57
CA LEU A 23 -20.18 14.79 -18.90
C LEU A 23 -18.82 14.18 -19.28
N VAL A 24 -17.73 14.91 -19.07
CA VAL A 24 -16.36 14.41 -19.35
C VAL A 24 -16.05 13.18 -18.49
N VAL A 25 -16.35 13.21 -17.19
CA VAL A 25 -16.12 12.08 -16.28
C VAL A 25 -16.91 10.83 -16.72
N ILE A 26 -18.16 11.01 -17.16
CA ILE A 26 -19.04 9.92 -17.62
C ILE A 26 -18.55 9.35 -18.95
N VAL A 27 -18.30 10.21 -19.95
CA VAL A 27 -17.88 9.79 -21.30
C VAL A 27 -16.54 9.07 -21.27
N LEU A 28 -15.58 9.57 -20.47
CA LEU A 28 -14.25 8.98 -20.35
C LEU A 28 -14.17 7.84 -19.33
N ASN A 29 -15.28 7.51 -18.66
CA ASN A 29 -15.34 6.48 -17.63
C ASN A 29 -14.17 6.56 -16.60
N LEU A 30 -13.86 7.79 -16.18
CA LEU A 30 -12.67 8.07 -15.36
C LEU A 30 -12.74 7.36 -14.01
N TYR A 31 -13.95 7.21 -13.45
CA TYR A 31 -14.15 6.53 -12.18
C TYR A 31 -13.77 5.04 -12.24
N VAL A 32 -14.27 4.28 -13.23
CA VAL A 32 -13.95 2.85 -13.35
C VAL A 32 -12.48 2.67 -13.69
N THR A 33 -11.94 3.51 -14.58
CA THR A 33 -10.52 3.48 -14.93
C THR A 33 -9.65 3.71 -13.69
N LEU A 34 -9.94 4.74 -12.91
CA LEU A 34 -9.20 5.07 -11.69
C LEU A 34 -9.33 3.95 -10.64
N ALA A 35 -10.54 3.40 -10.46
CA ALA A 35 -10.77 2.29 -9.53
C ALA A 35 -9.98 1.03 -9.94
N ALA A 36 -9.96 0.70 -11.24
CA ALA A 36 -9.20 -0.41 -11.77
C ALA A 36 -7.69 -0.20 -11.60
N LEU A 37 -7.19 1.01 -11.90
CA LEU A 37 -5.78 1.36 -11.71
C LEU A 37 -5.38 1.25 -10.23
N TYR A 38 -6.20 1.73 -9.30
CA TYR A 38 -5.93 1.57 -7.87
C TYR A 38 -5.94 0.10 -7.43
N ALA A 39 -6.85 -0.71 -7.95
CA ALA A 39 -6.88 -2.14 -7.65
C ALA A 39 -5.62 -2.85 -8.14
N ILE A 40 -5.21 -2.59 -9.40
CA ILE A 40 -4.01 -3.17 -9.99
C ILE A 40 -2.76 -2.70 -9.24
N ALA A 41 -2.64 -1.39 -8.97
CA ALA A 41 -1.51 -0.83 -8.23
C ALA A 41 -1.41 -1.41 -6.82
N GLY A 42 -2.54 -1.59 -6.14
CA GLY A 42 -2.59 -2.23 -4.82
C GLY A 42 -2.05 -3.67 -4.88
N ILE A 43 -2.55 -4.49 -5.81
CA ILE A 43 -2.08 -5.87 -6.00
C ILE A 43 -0.59 -5.90 -6.33
N ALA A 44 -0.13 -5.05 -7.25
CA ALA A 44 1.28 -4.96 -7.61
C ALA A 44 2.16 -4.58 -6.42
N PHE A 45 1.71 -3.64 -5.57
CA PHE A 45 2.43 -3.24 -4.35
C PHE A 45 2.52 -4.39 -3.33
N PHE A 46 1.43 -5.12 -3.12
CA PHE A 46 1.43 -6.33 -2.28
C PHE A 46 2.42 -7.37 -2.80
N LEU A 47 2.38 -7.66 -4.10
CA LEU A 47 3.30 -8.59 -4.75
C LEU A 47 4.75 -8.12 -4.66
N ALA A 48 5.01 -6.82 -4.80
CA ALA A 48 6.35 -6.27 -4.67
C ALA A 48 6.93 -6.51 -3.26
N ILE A 49 6.14 -6.30 -2.21
CA ILE A 49 6.60 -6.57 -0.84
C ILE A 49 6.76 -8.08 -0.62
N ALA A 50 5.80 -8.90 -1.04
CA ALA A 50 5.89 -10.34 -0.90
C ALA A 50 7.11 -10.91 -1.63
N PHE A 51 7.37 -10.43 -2.85
CA PHE A 51 8.53 -10.80 -3.64
C PHE A 51 9.82 -10.33 -3.00
N PHE A 52 9.87 -9.11 -2.46
CA PHE A 52 11.04 -8.59 -1.74
C PHE A 52 11.38 -9.46 -0.52
N VAL A 53 10.39 -9.79 0.31
CA VAL A 53 10.56 -10.67 1.47
C VAL A 53 11.02 -12.07 1.03
N TYR A 54 10.41 -12.61 -0.03
CA TYR A 54 10.80 -13.90 -0.59
C TYR A 54 12.23 -13.90 -1.13
N MET A 55 12.63 -12.85 -1.85
CA MET A 55 13.98 -12.72 -2.41
C MET A 55 15.02 -12.63 -1.28
N LEU A 56 14.77 -11.78 -0.28
CA LEU A 56 15.62 -11.66 0.90
C LEU A 56 15.79 -13.00 1.63
N TRP A 57 14.70 -13.75 1.78
CA TRP A 57 14.75 -15.09 2.34
C TRP A 57 15.51 -16.07 1.44
N ARG A 58 15.23 -16.06 0.14
CA ARG A 58 15.79 -17.00 -0.85
C ARG A 58 17.31 -16.90 -0.89
N ASP A 59 17.85 -15.68 -0.94
CA ASP A 59 19.29 -15.43 -1.04
C ASP A 59 20.03 -15.76 0.25
N ARG A 60 19.32 -15.76 1.39
CA ARG A 60 19.89 -15.95 2.73
C ARG A 60 19.43 -17.23 3.42
N ARG A 61 18.74 -18.12 2.71
CA ARG A 61 18.11 -19.31 3.30
C ARG A 61 19.08 -20.22 4.04
N GLU A 62 20.30 -20.36 3.52
CA GLU A 62 21.34 -21.21 4.10
C GLU A 62 21.93 -20.58 5.37
N GLU A 63 22.13 -19.26 5.36
CA GLU A 63 22.57 -18.49 6.52
C GLU A 63 21.52 -18.51 7.65
N ILE A 64 20.24 -18.31 7.29
CA ILE A 64 19.14 -18.32 8.26
C ILE A 64 18.94 -19.71 8.89
N ALA A 65 19.33 -20.79 8.20
CA ALA A 65 19.19 -22.15 8.71
C ALA A 65 20.06 -22.42 9.94
N VAL A 66 21.23 -21.77 10.03
CA VAL A 66 22.16 -21.90 11.17
C VAL A 66 21.85 -20.95 12.33
N TRP A 67 20.93 -20.00 12.14
CA TRP A 67 20.57 -19.05 13.21
C TRP A 67 19.89 -19.75 14.41
N PRO A 68 20.06 -19.20 15.62
CA PRO A 68 19.31 -19.62 16.80
C PRO A 68 17.79 -19.62 16.55
N GLY A 69 17.08 -20.61 17.09
CA GLY A 69 15.64 -20.78 16.84
C GLY A 69 14.79 -19.56 17.20
N HIS A 70 15.15 -18.84 18.26
CA HIS A 70 14.44 -17.62 18.68
C HIS A 70 14.61 -16.46 17.68
N THR A 71 15.80 -16.29 17.09
CA THR A 71 16.05 -15.28 16.05
C THR A 71 15.31 -15.62 14.76
N ARG A 72 15.34 -16.91 14.41
CA ARG A 72 14.62 -17.45 13.26
C ARG A 72 13.11 -17.22 13.38
N LEU A 73 12.53 -17.51 14.55
CA LEU A 73 11.12 -17.24 14.85
C LEU A 73 10.79 -15.75 14.76
N ALA A 74 11.64 -14.86 15.26
CA ALA A 74 11.41 -13.41 15.16
C ALA A 74 11.41 -12.91 13.71
N PHE A 75 12.32 -13.42 12.88
CA PHE A 75 12.41 -13.05 11.46
C PHE A 75 11.20 -13.58 10.66
N TYR A 76 10.89 -14.88 10.76
CA TYR A 76 9.74 -15.46 10.05
C TYR A 76 8.41 -14.96 10.60
N GLY A 77 8.31 -14.75 11.91
CA GLY A 77 7.12 -14.18 12.54
C GLY A 77 6.87 -12.75 12.06
N GLY A 78 7.91 -11.92 12.00
CA GLY A 78 7.83 -10.58 11.42
C GLY A 78 7.38 -10.61 9.96
N ALA A 79 7.98 -11.48 9.14
CA ALA A 79 7.60 -11.65 7.74
C ALA A 79 6.13 -12.09 7.59
N LEU A 80 5.69 -13.07 8.38
CA LEU A 80 4.31 -13.57 8.34
C LEU A 80 3.31 -12.49 8.75
N VAL A 81 3.58 -11.76 9.85
CA VAL A 81 2.72 -10.67 10.32
C VAL A 81 2.64 -9.55 9.28
N LEU A 82 3.76 -9.20 8.64
CA LEU A 82 3.81 -8.20 7.58
C LEU A 82 2.93 -8.60 6.39
N LEU A 83 3.06 -9.85 5.91
CA LEU A 83 2.25 -10.36 4.80
C LEU A 83 0.76 -10.45 5.15
N VAL A 84 0.43 -10.90 6.36
CA VAL A 84 -0.96 -10.98 6.83
C VAL A 84 -1.56 -9.58 6.96
N ALA A 85 -0.82 -8.61 7.51
CA ALA A 85 -1.28 -7.24 7.63
C ALA A 85 -1.55 -6.62 6.25
N LEU A 86 -0.66 -6.83 5.28
CA LEU A 86 -0.82 -6.37 3.91
C LEU A 86 -1.98 -7.08 3.19
N GLY A 87 -2.20 -8.36 3.44
CA GLY A 87 -3.37 -9.09 2.92
C GLY A 87 -4.68 -8.56 3.51
N ALA A 88 -4.69 -8.31 4.82
CA ALA A 88 -5.84 -7.77 5.54
C ALA A 88 -6.20 -6.33 5.10
N TYR A 89 -5.23 -5.56 4.59
CA TYR A 89 -5.46 -4.22 4.05
C TYR A 89 -6.50 -4.22 2.92
N PHE A 90 -6.51 -5.23 2.05
CA PHE A 90 -7.47 -5.31 0.94
C PHE A 90 -8.91 -5.54 1.38
N VAL A 91 -9.09 -6.23 2.52
CA VAL A 91 -10.41 -6.56 3.08
C VAL A 91 -10.93 -5.44 3.97
N THR A 92 -10.08 -4.97 4.88
CA THR A 92 -10.49 -4.04 5.94
C THR A 92 -10.42 -2.58 5.53
N ARG A 93 -9.56 -2.22 4.56
CA ARG A 93 -9.33 -0.85 4.07
C ARG A 93 -9.27 0.17 5.23
N PRO A 94 -8.28 0.04 6.13
CA PRO A 94 -8.25 0.78 7.39
C PRO A 94 -8.22 2.30 7.14
N THR A 95 -9.05 3.03 7.88
CA THR A 95 -9.15 4.49 7.86
C THR A 95 -8.96 5.08 9.26
N GLY A 96 -8.59 6.36 9.34
CA GLY A 96 -8.40 7.06 10.62
C GLY A 96 -7.39 6.36 11.54
N LEU A 97 -7.78 6.10 12.79
CA LEU A 97 -6.92 5.47 13.79
C LEU A 97 -6.48 4.04 13.39
N ASN A 98 -7.33 3.29 12.68
CA ASN A 98 -6.98 1.95 12.23
C ASN A 98 -5.86 1.97 11.18
N ALA A 99 -5.73 3.04 10.40
CA ALA A 99 -4.63 3.21 9.47
C ALA A 99 -3.29 3.41 10.21
N LEU A 100 -3.30 4.13 11.33
CA LEU A 100 -2.14 4.26 12.20
C LEU A 100 -1.73 2.91 12.81
N VAL A 101 -2.70 2.13 13.30
CA VAL A 101 -2.44 0.78 13.82
C VAL A 101 -1.83 -0.12 12.74
N PHE A 102 -2.37 -0.08 11.52
CA PHE A 102 -1.79 -0.80 10.39
C PHE A 102 -0.33 -0.39 10.13
N LEU A 103 -0.04 0.91 10.07
CA LEU A 103 1.33 1.40 9.88
C LEU A 103 2.25 0.97 11.02
N LEU A 104 1.77 0.95 12.26
CA LEU A 104 2.53 0.45 13.40
C LEU A 104 2.81 -1.05 13.28
N ILE A 105 1.84 -1.87 12.86
CA ILE A 105 2.04 -3.31 12.65
C ILE A 105 3.10 -3.55 11.56
N VAL A 106 3.00 -2.85 10.43
CA VAL A 106 3.98 -2.94 9.33
C VAL A 106 5.37 -2.47 9.80
N GLY A 107 5.43 -1.36 10.56
CA GLY A 107 6.68 -0.83 11.09
C GLY A 107 7.34 -1.74 12.12
N VAL A 108 6.57 -2.27 13.08
CA VAL A 108 7.08 -3.16 14.14
C VAL A 108 7.52 -4.51 13.58
N SER A 109 6.78 -5.07 12.62
CA SER A 109 7.18 -6.31 11.94
C SER A 109 8.48 -6.13 11.14
N GLY A 110 8.59 -5.06 10.36
CA GLY A 110 9.84 -4.70 9.67
C GLY A 110 11.00 -4.46 10.64
N PHE A 111 10.74 -3.76 11.76
CA PHE A 111 11.75 -3.53 12.79
C PHE A 111 12.20 -4.83 13.49
N ALA A 112 11.28 -5.75 13.77
CA ALA A 112 11.61 -7.05 14.33
C ALA A 112 12.53 -7.86 13.40
N MET A 113 12.23 -7.86 12.10
CA MET A 113 13.09 -8.47 11.08
C MET A 113 14.47 -7.80 11.01
N PHE A 114 14.52 -6.47 10.99
CA PHE A 114 15.77 -5.70 10.98
C PHE A 114 16.62 -5.96 12.23
N ARG A 115 15.99 -6.02 13.41
CA ARG A 115 16.66 -6.33 14.67
C ARG A 115 17.20 -7.75 14.68
N ALA A 116 16.43 -8.72 14.21
CA ALA A 116 16.87 -10.11 14.08
C ALA A 116 18.06 -10.25 13.13
N TRP A 117 18.07 -9.48 12.05
CA TRP A 117 19.21 -9.43 11.12
C TRP A 117 20.44 -8.78 11.76
N ARG A 118 20.28 -7.62 12.41
CA ARG A 118 21.35 -6.91 13.13
C ARG A 118 22.00 -7.77 14.20
N SER A 119 21.24 -8.57 14.94
CA SER A 119 21.81 -9.39 16.01
C SER A 119 22.78 -10.45 15.48
N GLN A 120 22.53 -11.01 14.30
CA GLN A 120 23.43 -11.99 13.68
C GLN A 120 24.67 -11.34 13.05
N HIS A 121 24.55 -10.12 12.54
CA HIS A 121 25.64 -9.40 11.87
C HIS A 121 26.53 -8.60 12.84
N THR A 122 26.22 -8.59 14.14
CA THR A 122 27.01 -7.84 15.15
C THR A 122 27.97 -8.76 15.93
N TYR A 123 27.92 -10.09 15.76
CA TYR A 123 28.89 -11.02 16.35
C TYR A 123 30.04 -11.33 15.38
N GLY A 124 30.74 -10.28 14.96
CA GLY A 124 32.03 -10.38 14.29
C GLY A 124 33.15 -9.98 15.25
N TYR A 125 33.72 -10.97 15.94
CA TYR A 125 35.10 -11.00 16.40
C TYR A 125 35.62 -12.41 16.14
#